data_AF-A0A8E6L545-F1
#
_entry.id   AF-A0A8E6L545-F1
#
_cell.length_a   1.000
_cell.length_b   1.000
_cell.length_c   1.000
_cell.angle_alpha   90.00
_cell.angle_beta   90.00
_cell.angle_gamma   90.00
#
_symmetry.space_group_name_H-M   'P 1'
#
loop_
_entity.id
_entity.type
_entity.pdbx_description
1 polymer ?
#
loop_
_entity_poly.entity_id
_entity_poly.type
_entity_poly.pdbx_seq_one_letter_code
_entity_poly.pdbx_strand_id
1 'polypeptide(L)' 'MGEEQNPVSVAREWVAQATALKAGVTVTVSDVSRYGDVQVEIRTNGTLNWRAWSFEPDFLFELKRNLQYVQL' A
#
# COMPACT_ATOMS: atom_id res chain seq x y z
N MET A 1 -8.03 23.91 -8.67
CA MET A 1 -6.75 23.18 -8.83
C MET A 1 -6.61 22.34 -7.59
N GLY A 2 -6.97 21.05 -7.68
CA GLY A 2 -6.84 20.14 -6.54
C GLY A 2 -5.37 19.80 -6.36
N GLU A 3 -4.87 19.87 -5.13
CA GLU A 3 -3.57 19.30 -4.79
C GLU A 3 -3.58 17.83 -5.24
N GLU A 4 -2.76 17.48 -6.24
CA GLU A 4 -2.47 16.08 -6.51
C GLU A 4 -1.85 15.52 -5.23
N GLN A 5 -2.64 14.76 -4.47
CA GLN A 5 -2.18 14.15 -3.23
C GLN A 5 -0.99 13.25 -3.56
N ASN A 6 0.15 13.52 -2.92
CA ASN A 6 1.36 12.74 -3.13
C ASN A 6 1.06 11.25 -2.84
N PRO A 7 1.20 10.34 -3.82
CA PRO A 7 0.82 8.93 -3.67
C PRO A 7 1.59 8.24 -2.56
N VAL A 8 2.80 8.69 -2.23
CA VAL A 8 3.60 8.17 -1.12
C VAL A 8 2.94 8.48 0.22
N SER A 9 2.54 9.73 0.44
CA SER A 9 1.89 10.16 1.69
C SER A 9 0.57 9.44 1.90
N VAL A 10 -0.24 9.36 0.83
CA VAL A 10 -1.54 8.67 0.86
C VAL A 10 -1.37 7.18 1.17
N ALA A 11 -0.41 6.50 0.54
CA ALA A 11 -0.18 5.08 0.80
C ALA A 11 0.26 4.81 2.23
N ARG A 12 1.16 5.62 2.78
CA ARG A 12 1.59 5.50 4.19
C ARG A 12 0.41 5.69 5.14
N GLU A 13 -0.44 6.67 4.86
CA GLU A 13 -1.64 6.93 5.65
C GLU A 13 -2.61 5.75 5.61
N TRP A 14 -2.95 5.26 4.42
CA TRP A 14 -3.89 4.13 4.28
C TRP A 14 -3.37 2.84 4.90
N VAL A 15 -2.08 2.54 4.74
CA VAL A 15 -1.47 1.36 5.38
C VAL A 15 -1.46 1.51 6.91
N ALA A 16 -1.21 2.71 7.44
CA ALA A 16 -1.29 2.97 8.88
C ALA A 16 -2.72 2.83 9.44
N GLN A 17 -3.74 3.18 8.64
CA GLN A 17 -5.14 3.04 9.02
C GLN A 17 -5.66 1.58 8.93
N ALA A 18 -5.00 0.72 8.15
CA ALA A 18 -5.38 -0.68 7.97
C ALA A 18 -4.99 -1.57 9.19
N THR A 19 -5.63 -1.30 10.33
CA THR A 19 -5.29 -1.89 11.64
C THR A 19 -5.96 -3.24 11.89
N ALA A 20 -7.09 -3.53 11.24
CA ALA A 20 -7.85 -4.78 11.40
C ALA A 20 -7.71 -5.66 10.14
N LEU A 21 -6.62 -6.42 10.08
CA LEU A 21 -6.32 -7.32 8.96
C LEU A 21 -6.84 -8.74 9.21
N LYS A 22 -7.21 -9.44 8.14
CA LYS A 22 -7.49 -10.88 8.19
C LYS A 22 -6.30 -11.65 8.78
N ALA A 23 -6.57 -12.77 9.44
CA ALA A 23 -5.54 -13.55 10.13
C ALA A 23 -4.37 -13.93 9.20
N GLY A 24 -3.15 -13.71 9.68
CA GLY A 24 -1.92 -14.01 8.95
C GLY A 24 -1.57 -13.00 7.83
N VAL A 25 -2.39 -11.98 7.59
CA VAL A 25 -2.07 -10.91 6.64
C VAL A 25 -1.08 -9.92 7.25
N THR A 26 -0.08 -9.53 6.48
CA THR A 26 0.79 -8.38 6.77
C THR A 26 0.80 -7.41 5.59
N VAL A 27 0.86 -6.12 5.90
CA VAL A 27 1.02 -5.04 4.93
C VAL A 27 2.23 -4.22 5.34
N THR A 28 3.16 -4.01 4.43
CA THR A 28 4.40 -3.27 4.71
C THR A 28 4.66 -2.22 3.64
N VAL A 29 5.16 -1.05 4.08
CA VAL A 29 5.67 0.00 3.19
C VAL A 29 7.18 0.05 3.30
N SER A 30 7.89 0.15 2.18
CA SER A 30 9.35 0.28 2.14
C SER A 30 9.76 1.40 1.18
N ASP A 31 10.74 2.20 1.59
CA ASP A 31 11.38 3.19 0.71
C ASP A 31 12.29 2.46 -0.30
N VAL A 32 12.08 2.71 -1.59
CA VAL A 32 12.75 1.96 -2.67
C VAL A 32 13.50 2.83 -3.67
N SER A 33 13.37 4.16 -3.57
CA SER A 33 14.16 5.08 -4.38
C SER A 33 14.73 6.23 -3.54
N ARG A 34 15.85 6.78 -3.99
CA ARG A 34 16.42 8.03 -3.43
C ARG A 34 15.51 9.25 -3.64
N TYR A 35 14.48 9.12 -4.48
CA TYR A 35 13.52 10.16 -4.80
C TYR A 35 12.27 10.08 -3.93
N GLY A 36 12.22 9.13 -2.97
CA GLY A 36 11.13 8.99 -2.01
C GLY A 36 10.01 8.06 -2.48
N ASP A 37 10.21 7.30 -3.56
CA ASP A 37 9.23 6.30 -3.99
C ASP A 37 9.12 5.18 -2.96
N VAL A 38 7.91 4.67 -2.79
CA VAL A 38 7.62 3.56 -1.89
C VAL A 38 7.11 2.35 -2.65
N GLN A 39 7.39 1.19 -2.07
CA GLN A 39 6.78 -0.08 -2.41
C GLN A 39 5.85 -0.48 -1.27
N VAL A 40 4.67 -1.01 -1.63
CA VAL A 40 3.78 -1.66 -0.68
C VAL A 40 3.72 -3.14 -1.00
N GLU A 41 3.88 -4.00 0.01
CA GLU A 41 3.69 -5.45 -0.10
C GLU A 41 2.53 -5.89 0.79
N ILE A 42 1.71 -6.82 0.28
CA ILE A 42 0.69 -7.53 1.04
C ILE A 42 1.02 -9.01 1.00
N ARG A 43 1.18 -9.61 2.18
CA ARG A 43 1.53 -11.03 2.34
C ARG A 43 0.52 -11.75 3.22
N THR A 44 0.36 -13.05 3.02
CA THR A 44 -0.38 -13.94 3.93
C THR A 44 0.52 -15.07 4.35
N ASN A 45 0.77 -15.21 5.66
CA ASN A 45 1.67 -16.22 6.21
C ASN A 45 3.04 -16.24 5.51
N GLY A 46 3.59 -15.05 5.23
CA GLY A 46 4.88 -14.87 4.53
C GLY A 46 4.82 -14.96 2.99
N THR A 47 3.75 -15.50 2.42
CA THR A 47 3.57 -15.60 0.95
C THR A 47 3.16 -14.26 0.37
N LEU A 48 3.85 -13.79 -0.67
CA LEU A 48 3.51 -12.55 -1.37
C LEU A 48 2.25 -12.71 -2.22
N ASN A 49 1.20 -11.95 -1.90
CA ASN A 49 -0.03 -11.94 -2.67
C ASN A 49 -0.07 -10.79 -3.67
N TRP A 50 0.40 -9.61 -3.25
CA TRP A 50 0.36 -8.40 -4.06
C TRP A 50 1.48 -7.44 -3.70
N ARG A 51 1.95 -6.69 -4.70
CA ARG A 51 2.95 -5.64 -4.57
C ARG A 51 2.80 -4.62 -5.68
N ALA A 52 3.05 -3.36 -5.34
CA ALA A 52 3.07 -2.25 -6.29
C ALA A 52 4.00 -1.13 -5.83
N TRP A 53 4.29 -0.20 -6.73
CA TRP A 53 5.17 0.95 -6.51
C TRP A 53 4.46 2.28 -6.72
N SER A 54 4.86 3.31 -5.97
CA SER A 54 4.19 4.62 -5.99
C SER A 54 4.18 5.35 -7.34
N PHE A 55 5.08 4.99 -8.25
CA PHE A 55 5.18 5.57 -9.60
C PHE A 55 4.30 4.86 -10.63
N GLU A 56 3.61 3.77 -10.27
CA GLU A 56 2.73 3.05 -11.19
C GLU A 56 1.40 3.81 -11.38
N PRO A 57 0.85 3.87 -12.61
CA PRO A 57 -0.26 4.76 -12.98
C PRO A 57 -1.58 4.50 -12.22
N ASP A 58 -1.77 3.34 -11.61
CA ASP A 58 -2.96 2.96 -10.84
C ASP A 58 -2.65 2.57 -9.39
N PHE A 59 -1.46 2.93 -8.90
CA PHE A 59 -0.95 2.47 -7.61
C PHE A 59 -1.95 2.67 -6.45
N LEU A 60 -2.49 3.88 -6.29
CA LEU A 60 -3.44 4.18 -5.22
C LEU A 60 -4.78 3.46 -5.42
N PHE A 61 -5.26 3.35 -6.65
CA PHE A 61 -6.51 2.65 -6.94
C PHE A 61 -6.41 1.18 -6.53
N GLU A 62 -5.36 0.48 -6.99
CA GLU A 62 -5.13 -0.92 -6.66
C GLU A 62 -4.80 -1.12 -5.19
N LEU A 63 -4.00 -0.24 -4.57
CA LEU A 63 -3.72 -0.29 -3.13
C LEU A 63 -5.01 -0.24 -2.30
N LYS A 64 -5.89 0.73 -2.59
CA LYS A 64 -7.16 0.88 -1.87
C LYS A 64 -8.01 -0.39 -1.97
N ARG A 65 -8.14 -0.95 -3.18
CA ARG A 65 -8.90 -2.17 -3.44
C ARG A 65 -8.33 -3.36 -2.67
N ASN A 66 -7.01 -3.54 -2.69
CA ASN A 66 -6.37 -4.64 -1.98
C ASN A 66 -6.46 -4.48 -0.46
N LEU A 67 -6.29 -3.27 0.08
CA LEU A 67 -6.48 -2.98 1.50
C LEU A 67 -7.92 -3.28 1.95
N GLN A 68 -8.92 -2.87 1.18
CA GLN A 68 -10.32 -3.20 1.46
C GLN A 68 -10.56 -4.71 1.44
N TYR A 69 -9.92 -5.44 0.52
CA TYR A 69 -10.06 -6.89 0.43
C TYR A 69 -9.42 -7.62 1.61
N VAL A 70 -8.30 -7.15 2.16
CA VAL A 70 -7.57 -7.86 3.24
C VAL A 70 -7.92 -7.42 4.65
N GLN A 71 -8.73 -6.37 4.79
CA GLN A 71 -9.31 -5.94 6.07
C GLN A 71 -10.54 -6.77 6.45
N LEU A 72 -10.89 -6.74 7.75
CA LEU A 72 -12.06 -7.40 8.34
C LEU A 72 -13.36 -6.59 8.10
#